data_AF-A0A1Y5FT68-F1
#
_entry.id   AF-A0A1Y5FT68-F1
#
_cell.length_a   1.000
_cell.length_b   1.000
_cell.length_c   1.000
_cell.angle_alpha   90.00
_cell.angle_beta   90.00
_cell.angle_gamma   90.00
#
_symmetry.space_group_name_H-M   'P 1'
#
loop_
_entity.id
_entity.type
_entity.pdbx_description
1 polymer ?
#
loop_
_entity_poly.entity_id
_entity_poly.type
_entity_poly.pdbx_seq_one_letter_code
_entity_poly.pdbx_strand_id
1 'polypeptide(L)'
;MLDGDHKTFPKGAFGEILDTVPTVGDAPDKINSLLDAGVDGIKLYFGMSPDIMEACLNMVDKRVPVTGYIGATTALEAVQMGIDGLEHI
;
A
#
# COMPACT_ATOMS: atom_id res chain seq x y z
N MET A 1 22.00 7.09 -16.69
CA MET A 1 20.97 7.70 -17.53
C MET A 1 19.91 6.62 -17.77
N LEU A 2 18.71 6.84 -17.25
CA LEU A 2 17.54 5.94 -17.29
C LEU A 2 16.65 6.37 -18.46
N ASP A 3 17.22 6.40 -19.67
CA ASP A 3 16.60 7.07 -20.81
C ASP A 3 15.96 6.06 -21.77
N GLY A 4 15.71 4.83 -21.30
CA GLY A 4 15.25 3.73 -22.13
C GLY A 4 14.00 4.11 -22.92
N ASP A 5 14.11 4.06 -24.25
CA ASP A 5 13.00 4.30 -25.21
C ASP A 5 11.79 3.38 -25.00
N HIS A 6 11.92 2.40 -24.12
CA HIS A 6 10.84 1.56 -23.65
C HIS A 6 10.25 2.09 -22.35
N LYS A 7 8.97 2.47 -22.44
CA LYS A 7 8.12 2.58 -21.25
C LYS A 7 8.11 1.21 -20.57
N THR A 8 8.57 1.14 -19.32
CA THR A 8 8.57 -0.07 -18.48
C THR A 8 7.18 -0.71 -18.41
N PHE A 9 6.13 0.08 -18.63
CA PHE A 9 4.76 -0.36 -18.58
C PHE A 9 4.05 -0.14 -19.92
N PRO A 10 3.24 -1.12 -20.36
CA PRO A 10 2.46 -1.00 -21.59
C PRO A 10 1.49 0.19 -21.53
N LYS A 11 1.10 0.72 -22.70
CA LYS A 11 0.04 1.74 -22.79
C LYS A 11 -1.27 1.13 -22.28
N GLY A 12 -1.72 1.61 -21.12
CA GLY A 12 -2.96 1.27 -20.44
C GLY A 12 -3.16 2.26 -19.29
N ALA A 13 -4.28 2.18 -18.57
CA ALA A 13 -4.46 3.01 -17.38
C ALA A 13 -3.42 2.57 -16.34
N PHE A 14 -2.37 3.38 -16.15
CA PHE A 14 -1.76 3.50 -14.84
C PHE A 14 -2.85 4.09 -13.94
N GLY A 15 -3.71 3.22 -13.42
CA GLY A 15 -4.67 3.60 -12.42
C GLY A 15 -3.96 3.46 -11.10
N GLU A 16 -3.55 4.57 -10.49
CA GLU A 16 -3.56 4.58 -9.03
C GLU A 16 -5.02 4.30 -8.64
N ILE A 17 -5.30 3.07 -8.22
CA ILE A 17 -6.60 2.74 -7.66
C ILE A 17 -6.54 3.21 -6.21
N LEU A 18 -7.07 4.40 -5.99
CA LEU A 18 -7.17 5.00 -4.67
C LEU A 18 -8.47 4.55 -4.03
N ASP A 19 -8.37 4.01 -2.82
CA ASP A 19 -9.54 3.74 -2.00
C ASP A 19 -9.31 4.26 -0.58
N THR A 20 -10.39 4.75 0.03
CA THR A 20 -10.38 5.18 1.43
C THR A 20 -10.79 4.00 2.28
N VAL A 21 -10.06 3.76 3.37
CA VAL A 21 -10.38 2.77 4.40
C VAL A 21 -10.80 3.51 5.68
N PRO A 22 -12.11 3.76 5.90
CA PRO A 22 -12.59 4.57 7.02
C PRO A 22 -12.45 3.87 8.36
N THR A 23 -12.59 2.54 8.39
CA THR A 23 -12.53 1.72 9.60
C THR A 23 -11.71 0.46 9.39
N VAL A 24 -11.26 -0.15 10.48
CA VAL A 24 -10.60 -1.47 10.49
C VAL A 24 -11.45 -2.53 9.77
N GLY A 25 -12.79 -2.48 9.93
CA GLY A 25 -13.71 -3.44 9.33
C GLY A 25 -13.84 -3.33 7.81
N ASP A 26 -13.49 -2.16 7.24
CA ASP A 26 -13.52 -1.94 5.78
C ASP A 26 -12.24 -2.47 5.09
N ALA A 27 -11.15 -2.67 5.83
CA ALA A 27 -9.86 -3.06 5.26
C ALA A 27 -9.92 -4.35 4.42
N PRO A 28 -10.62 -5.43 4.84
CA PRO A 28 -10.72 -6.66 4.06
C PRO A 28 -11.25 -6.45 2.64
N ASP A 29 -12.42 -5.83 2.52
CA ASP A 29 -13.09 -5.64 1.23
C ASP A 29 -12.29 -4.70 0.33
N LYS A 30 -11.74 -3.63 0.91
CA LYS A 30 -10.96 -2.62 0.20
C LYS A 30 -9.65 -3.18 -0.36
N ILE A 31 -8.89 -3.88 0.47
CA ILE A 31 -7.63 -4.50 0.06
C ILE A 31 -7.87 -5.62 -0.96
N ASN A 32 -8.88 -6.48 -0.75
CA ASN A 32 -9.17 -7.55 -1.72
C ASN A 32 -9.59 -6.98 -3.08
N SER A 33 -10.39 -5.92 -3.12
CA SER A 33 -10.74 -5.24 -4.39
C SER A 33 -9.50 -4.75 -5.15
N LEU A 34 -8.50 -4.19 -4.46
CA LEU A 34 -7.24 -3.77 -5.08
C LEU A 34 -6.43 -4.97 -5.61
N LEU A 35 -6.34 -6.03 -4.82
CA LEU A 35 -5.62 -7.24 -5.21
C LEU A 35 -6.28 -7.96 -6.39
N ASP A 36 -7.61 -8.03 -6.40
CA ASP A 36 -8.40 -8.60 -7.50
C ASP A 36 -8.25 -7.78 -8.80
N ALA A 37 -8.00 -6.47 -8.67
CA ALA A 37 -7.67 -5.60 -9.79
C ALA A 37 -6.23 -5.82 -10.34
N GLY A 38 -5.42 -6.65 -9.68
CA GLY A 38 -4.09 -7.04 -10.14
C GLY A 38 -3.01 -5.98 -9.88
N VAL A 39 -3.11 -5.21 -8.80
CA VAL A 39 -2.05 -4.27 -8.41
C VAL A 39 -0.75 -5.02 -8.06
N ASP A 40 0.40 -4.45 -8.41
CA ASP A 40 1.72 -5.01 -8.09
C ASP A 40 2.22 -4.66 -6.68
N GLY A 41 1.54 -3.75 -5.99
CA GLY A 41 1.93 -3.22 -4.68
C GLY A 41 0.85 -2.34 -4.08
N ILE A 42 0.91 -2.14 -2.77
CA ILE A 42 -0.03 -1.29 -2.03
C ILE A 42 0.75 -0.21 -1.28
N LYS A 43 0.25 1.04 -1.35
CA LYS A 43 0.83 2.18 -0.65
C LYS A 43 -0.13 2.71 0.41
N LEU A 44 0.32 2.73 1.66
CA LEU A 44 -0.43 3.29 2.80
C LEU A 44 -0.06 4.77 2.99
N TYR A 45 -1.06 5.60 3.28
CA TYR A 45 -0.91 7.05 3.34
C TYR A 45 -0.85 7.60 4.77
N PHE A 46 -0.19 8.76 4.90
CA PHE A 46 0.21 9.43 6.14
C PHE A 46 -0.84 9.51 7.25
N GLY A 47 -2.10 9.73 6.88
CA GLY A 47 -3.20 9.94 7.83
C GLY A 47 -3.84 8.68 8.39
N MET A 48 -3.39 7.49 7.96
CA MET A 48 -3.95 6.23 8.46
C MET A 48 -3.54 6.03 9.92
N SER A 49 -4.49 5.63 10.76
CA SER A 49 -4.21 5.24 12.13
C SER A 49 -3.50 3.88 12.18
N PRO A 50 -2.74 3.59 13.25
CA PRO A 50 -1.99 2.35 13.39
C PRO A 50 -2.83 1.07 13.24
N ASP A 51 -4.04 1.05 13.79
CA ASP A 51 -4.97 -0.09 13.74
C ASP A 51 -5.49 -0.39 12.32
N ILE A 52 -5.82 0.65 11.55
CA ILE A 52 -6.23 0.51 10.15
C ILE A 52 -5.03 0.04 9.30
N MET A 53 -3.84 0.60 9.55
CA MET A 53 -2.61 0.17 8.87
C MET A 53 -2.32 -1.31 9.12
N GLU A 54 -2.39 -1.77 10.38
CA GLU A 54 -2.21 -3.17 10.75
C GLU A 54 -3.27 -4.08 10.10
N ALA A 55 -4.55 -3.65 10.09
CA ALA A 55 -5.61 -4.38 9.42
C ALA A 55 -5.37 -4.54 7.91
N CYS A 56 -4.90 -3.47 7.24
CA CYS A 56 -4.52 -3.52 5.85
C CYS A 56 -3.34 -4.47 5.61
N LEU A 57 -2.27 -4.38 6.41
CA LEU A 57 -1.10 -5.25 6.29
C LEU A 57 -1.45 -6.73 6.48
N ASN A 58 -2.25 -7.03 7.51
CA ASN A 58 -2.75 -8.38 7.79
C ASN A 58 -3.61 -8.89 6.64
N MET A 59 -4.46 -8.04 6.04
CA MET A 59 -5.24 -8.44 4.89
C MET A 59 -4.36 -8.66 3.67
N VAL A 60 -3.36 -7.82 3.38
CA VAL A 60 -2.47 -8.03 2.22
C VAL A 60 -1.77 -9.39 2.30
N ASP A 61 -1.37 -9.81 3.50
CA ASP A 61 -0.78 -11.13 3.76
C ASP A 61 0.39 -11.45 2.82
N LYS A 62 1.27 -10.47 2.61
CA LYS A 62 2.48 -10.58 1.78
C LYS A 62 2.27 -11.00 0.32
N ARG A 63 1.04 -10.91 -0.20
CA ARG A 63 0.73 -11.19 -1.61
C ARG A 63 1.40 -10.19 -2.56
N VAL A 64 1.54 -8.95 -2.12
CA VAL A 64 2.26 -7.86 -2.80
C VAL A 64 3.04 -7.04 -1.76
N PRO A 65 4.15 -6.37 -2.14
CA PRO A 65 4.85 -5.47 -1.23
C PRO A 65 3.96 -4.31 -0.78
N VAL A 66 4.05 -3.97 0.52
CA VAL A 66 3.37 -2.80 1.08
C VAL A 66 4.38 -1.73 1.47
N THR A 67 4.26 -0.55 0.86
CA THR A 67 5.05 0.64 1.23
C THR A 67 4.18 1.67 1.92
N GLY A 68 4.78 2.64 2.61
CA GLY A 68 4.00 3.65 3.30
C GLY A 68 4.75 4.93 3.60
N TYR A 69 4.01 6.04 3.53
CA TYR A 69 4.37 7.29 4.17
C TYR A 69 3.61 7.36 5.49
N ILE A 70 4.31 7.31 6.63
CA ILE A 70 3.69 7.15 7.94
C ILE A 70 3.80 8.43 8.78
N GLY A 71 2.69 8.82 9.41
CA GLY A 71 2.62 10.01 10.29
C GLY A 71 2.14 9.72 11.70
N ALA A 72 1.23 8.75 11.84
CA ALA A 72 0.67 8.33 13.13
C ALA A 72 1.43 7.16 13.78
N THR A 73 2.36 6.54 13.04
CA THR A 73 3.13 5.36 13.44
C THR A 73 4.62 5.67 13.32
N THR A 74 5.44 5.20 14.27
CA THR A 74 6.91 5.30 14.14
C THR A 74 7.44 4.30 13.12
N ALA A 75 8.65 4.54 12.59
CA ALA A 75 9.30 3.61 11.67
C ALA A 75 9.49 2.20 12.28
N LEU A 76 9.80 2.12 13.58
CA LEU A 76 9.97 0.83 14.26
C LEU A 76 8.66 0.06 14.37
N GLU A 77 7.58 0.73 14.77
CA GLU A 77 6.24 0.12 14.85
C GLU A 77 5.77 -0.35 13.47
N ALA A 78 5.99 0.45 12.42
CA ALA A 78 5.64 0.07 11.06
C ALA A 78 6.40 -1.19 10.59
N VAL A 79 7.69 -1.29 10.93
CA VAL A 79 8.49 -2.50 10.65
C VAL A 79 7.96 -3.71 11.44
N GLN A 80 7.58 -3.52 12.71
CA GLN A 80 7.01 -4.58 13.54
C GLN A 80 5.64 -5.07 13.03
N MET A 81 4.83 -4.19 12.45
CA MET A 81 3.58 -4.54 11.77
C MET A 81 3.82 -5.26 10.43
N GLY A 82 5.07 -5.28 9.94
CA GLY A 82 5.45 -5.97 8.71
C GLY A 82 5.33 -5.11 7.45
N ILE A 83 5.54 -3.80 7.51
CA ILE A 83 5.70 -3.00 6.29
C ILE A 83 6.97 -3.42 5.51
N ASP A 84 6.93 -3.39 4.18
CA ASP A 84 8.07 -3.77 3.33
C ASP A 84 8.95 -2.59 2.94
N GLY A 85 8.40 -1.37 2.95
CA GLY A 85 9.14 -0.15 2.60
C GLY A 85 8.59 1.11 3.27
N LEU A 86 9.50 1.98 3.67
CA LEU A 86 9.17 3.30 4.21
C LEU A 86 9.56 4.38 3.20
N GLU A 87 8.67 5.35 3.00
CA GLU A 87 8.83 6.44 2.07
C GLU A 87 8.81 7.79 2.79
N HIS A 88 9.59 8.76 2.29
CA HIS A 88 9.65 10.13 2.81
C HIS A 88 10.06 10.27 4.30
N ILE A 89 10.98 9.40 4.75
CA ILE A 89 11.61 9.45 6.09
C ILE A 89 12.64 10.57 6.17
#